data_AF-A0AAD6U3T2-F1
#
_entry.id   AF-A0AAD6U3T2-F1
#
_cell.length_a   1.000
_cell.length_b   1.000
_cell.length_c   1.000
_cell.angle_alpha   90.00
_cell.angle_beta   90.00
_cell.angle_gamma   90.00
#
_symmetry.space_group_name_H-M   'P 1'
#
loop_
_entity.id
_entity.type
_entity.pdbx_description
1 polymer ?
#
loop_
_entity_poly.entity_id
_entity_poly.type
_entity_poly.pdbx_seq_one_letter_code
_entity_poly.pdbx_strand_id
1 'polypeptide(L)'
;MSTSFKISDLPNPIWLTDPANLAFMKAKQDEEAAQKVLAPSTNTNPKKRKSDASEPSTSAKKAKKVAADAGDGDLFSITLPGDDDSTVEIFDSCDELRRKINALLRTGTITKAALMRDMSRAAYTDAPNIQSKQLADFLSKKGATSGSTSRVCYASYVYFEKKRIAEGKAKSKHRRDMEARWDGQGGLPRRREEKYWCAAGDQIVQDALGSVRSIPGGRR
;
A
#
# COMPACT_ATOMS: atom_id res chain seq x y z
N MET A 1 3.28 -13.69 28.87
CA MET A 1 1.95 -13.07 29.08
C MET A 1 2.19 -11.56 29.03
N SER A 2 1.79 -10.87 27.96
CA SER A 2 2.10 -9.44 27.81
C SER A 2 1.06 -8.64 28.60
N THR A 3 1.49 -8.07 29.73
CA THR A 3 0.65 -7.22 30.58
C THR A 3 0.52 -5.86 29.88
N SER A 4 -0.63 -5.60 29.25
CA SER A 4 -0.89 -4.32 28.57
C SER A 4 -0.91 -3.18 29.59
N PHE A 5 0.04 -2.25 29.46
CA PHE A 5 0.13 -1.01 30.25
C PHE A 5 -1.07 -0.11 29.94
N LYS A 6 -1.85 0.27 30.97
CA LYS A 6 -2.95 1.24 30.82
C LYS A 6 -2.53 2.58 31.41
N ILE A 7 -2.94 3.68 30.79
CA ILE A 7 -2.65 5.05 31.24
C ILE A 7 -3.23 5.32 32.66
N SER A 8 -4.27 4.58 33.06
CA SER A 8 -4.84 4.62 34.42
C SER A 8 -3.88 4.14 35.51
N ASP A 9 -2.83 3.41 35.14
CA ASP A 9 -1.88 2.81 36.08
C ASP A 9 -0.75 3.77 36.45
N LEU A 10 -0.75 4.97 35.87
CA LEU A 10 0.20 6.04 36.16
C LEU A 10 -0.18 6.78 37.46
N PRO A 11 0.79 7.09 38.34
CA PRO A 11 0.56 7.85 39.57
C PRO A 11 -0.18 9.17 39.35
N ASN A 12 0.10 9.89 38.25
CA ASN A 12 -0.56 11.13 37.87
C ASN A 12 -1.06 11.07 36.41
N PRO A 13 -2.27 10.57 36.13
CA PRO A 13 -2.71 10.28 34.77
C PRO A 13 -3.02 11.53 33.92
N ILE A 14 -3.09 12.72 34.54
CA ILE A 14 -3.42 13.98 33.86
C ILE A 14 -2.21 14.53 33.08
N TRP A 15 -0.99 14.33 33.59
CA TRP A 15 0.23 14.88 33.00
C TRP A 15 1.25 13.78 32.73
N LEU A 16 1.25 13.25 31.50
CA LEU A 16 2.10 12.13 31.10
C LEU A 16 3.61 12.43 31.25
N THR A 17 4.01 13.70 31.24
CA THR A 17 5.39 14.17 31.36
C THR A 17 5.84 14.42 32.79
N ASP A 18 5.00 14.11 33.78
CA ASP A 18 5.38 14.20 35.19
C ASP A 18 6.60 13.30 35.46
N PRO A 19 7.66 13.79 36.15
CA PRO A 19 8.83 12.99 36.49
C PRO A 19 8.50 11.67 37.22
N ALA A 20 7.41 11.62 38.00
CA ALA A 20 6.96 10.40 38.66
C ALA A 20 6.46 9.33 37.66
N ASN A 21 5.78 9.75 36.59
CA ASN A 21 5.29 8.87 35.53
C ASN A 21 6.44 8.33 34.67
N LEU A 22 7.43 9.18 34.37
CA LEU A 22 8.63 8.79 33.62
C LEU A 22 9.48 7.77 34.37
N ALA A 23 9.65 7.96 35.68
CA ALA A 23 10.35 6.99 36.54
C ALA A 23 9.63 5.64 36.56
N PHE A 24 8.29 5.65 36.64
CA PHE A 24 7.47 4.44 36.61
C PHE A 24 7.55 3.69 35.26
N MET A 25 7.49 4.42 34.14
CA MET A 25 7.62 3.82 32.80
C MET A 25 9.02 3.22 32.57
N LYS A 26 10.08 3.87 33.08
CA LYS A 26 11.45 3.37 32.98
C LYS A 26 11.65 2.11 33.83
N ALA A 27 11.16 2.09 35.07
CA ALA A 27 11.22 0.92 35.93
C ALA A 27 10.49 -0.30 35.32
N LYS A 28 9.35 -0.08 34.67
CA LYS A 28 8.61 -1.11 33.93
C LYS A 28 9.39 -1.66 32.74
N GLN A 29 10.10 -0.80 32.00
CA GLN A 29 10.96 -1.25 30.89
C GLN A 29 12.16 -2.05 31.36
N ASP A 30 12.75 -1.68 32.50
CA ASP A 30 13.87 -2.40 33.10
C ASP A 30 13.43 -3.78 33.65
N GLU A 31 12.20 -3.89 34.19
CA GLU A 31 11.61 -5.16 34.64
C GLU A 31 11.27 -6.10 33.46
N GLU A 32 10.76 -5.56 32.34
CA GLU A 32 10.50 -6.34 31.12
C GLU A 32 11.81 -6.79 30.44
N ALA A 33 12.85 -5.96 30.49
CA ALA A 33 14.19 -6.32 30.02
C ALA A 33 14.82 -7.43 30.87
N ALA A 34 14.63 -7.41 32.19
CA ALA A 34 15.08 -8.46 33.11
C ALA A 34 14.35 -9.79 32.89
N GLN A 35 13.08 -9.77 32.48
CA GLN A 35 12.33 -10.99 32.15
C GLN A 35 12.73 -11.59 30.79
N LYS A 36 13.32 -10.81 29.89
CA LYS A 36 13.74 -11.27 28.55
C LYS A 36 15.11 -11.98 28.54
N VAL A 37 15.95 -11.76 29.56
CA VAL A 37 17.30 -12.36 29.64
C VAL A 37 17.33 -13.80 30.20
N LEU A 38 16.20 -14.34 30.68
CA LEU A 38 16.14 -15.67 31.34
C LEU A 38 15.54 -16.82 30.49
N ALA A 39 15.38 -16.67 29.17
CA ALA A 39 14.87 -17.73 28.29
C ALA A 39 15.98 -18.29 27.37
N PRO A 40 16.30 -19.60 27.41
CA PRO A 40 17.37 -20.19 26.59
C PRO A 40 16.98 -20.31 25.11
N SER A 41 17.88 -19.83 24.25
CA SER A 41 17.84 -19.90 22.79
C SER A 41 18.48 -21.19 22.29
N THR A 42 17.74 -22.04 21.58
CA THR A 42 18.32 -23.11 20.75
C THR A 42 17.79 -23.02 19.32
N ASN A 43 18.66 -22.55 18.42
CA ASN A 43 18.46 -22.52 16.98
C ASN A 43 19.38 -23.58 16.37
N THR A 44 18.81 -24.67 15.83
CA THR A 44 19.52 -25.60 14.94
C THR A 44 18.62 -26.05 13.80
N ASN A 45 19.04 -25.70 12.59
CA ASN A 45 18.56 -26.22 11.32
C ASN A 45 18.79 -27.74 11.23
N PRO A 46 17.90 -28.52 10.59
CA PRO A 46 18.42 -29.33 9.50
C PRO A 46 17.52 -29.55 8.27
N LYS A 47 18.26 -29.82 7.21
CA LYS A 47 17.97 -30.23 5.83
C LYS A 47 17.30 -31.63 5.74
N LYS A 48 16.30 -31.74 4.85
CA LYS A 48 15.98 -32.85 3.91
C LYS A 48 15.24 -34.14 4.38
N ARG A 49 14.28 -34.56 3.50
CA ARG A 49 13.54 -35.86 3.29
C ARG A 49 12.26 -36.03 4.13
N LYS A 50 11.18 -36.73 3.73
CA LYS A 50 10.48 -37.21 2.51
C LYS A 50 9.25 -38.01 3.04
N SER A 51 8.08 -37.94 2.36
CA SER A 51 6.87 -38.83 2.42
C SER A 51 6.12 -39.00 3.77
N ASP A 52 4.83 -39.32 3.90
CA ASP A 52 3.59 -39.41 3.09
C ASP A 52 2.47 -39.82 4.10
N ALA A 53 1.21 -39.37 3.93
CA ALA A 53 -0.09 -39.84 4.52
C ALA A 53 -0.21 -40.06 6.07
N SER A 54 -1.32 -39.86 6.81
CA SER A 54 -2.78 -39.78 6.56
C SER A 54 -3.49 -39.28 7.86
N GLU A 55 -4.63 -38.58 7.69
CA GLU A 55 -5.68 -38.06 8.62
C GLU A 55 -6.31 -39.10 9.60
N PRO A 56 -7.32 -38.82 10.52
CA PRO A 56 -8.19 -37.61 10.73
C PRO A 56 -8.56 -37.21 12.22
N SER A 57 -9.42 -36.17 12.36
CA SER A 57 -10.40 -35.87 13.45
C SER A 57 -9.88 -35.10 14.70
N THR A 58 -10.54 -34.09 15.32
CA THR A 58 -11.92 -33.55 15.30
C THR A 58 -11.98 -32.14 15.96
N SER A 59 -12.82 -31.27 15.40
CA SER A 59 -13.82 -30.38 16.05
C SER A 59 -13.45 -29.33 17.14
N ALA A 60 -13.71 -28.07 16.78
CA ALA A 60 -14.64 -27.12 17.44
C ALA A 60 -14.10 -25.83 18.13
N LYS A 61 -14.55 -24.71 17.53
CA LYS A 61 -15.11 -23.46 18.11
C LYS A 61 -14.19 -22.38 18.70
N LYS A 62 -13.92 -21.40 17.82
CA LYS A 62 -14.39 -19.98 17.86
C LYS A 62 -14.10 -19.16 19.14
N ALA A 63 -13.14 -18.24 19.02
CA ALA A 63 -13.20 -16.96 19.73
C ALA A 63 -12.78 -15.83 18.78
N LYS A 64 -13.80 -15.08 18.36
CA LYS A 64 -13.77 -13.91 17.49
C LYS A 64 -13.05 -12.77 18.22
N LYS A 65 -11.81 -12.47 17.86
CA LYS A 65 -11.19 -11.18 18.22
C LYS A 65 -11.63 -10.15 17.19
N VAL A 66 -12.50 -9.26 17.65
CA VAL A 66 -12.89 -8.03 16.97
C VAL A 66 -11.65 -7.14 16.96
N ALA A 67 -10.81 -7.30 15.95
CA ALA A 67 -10.04 -6.16 15.45
C ALA A 67 -11.06 -5.20 14.85
N ALA A 68 -10.85 -3.90 15.07
CA ALA A 68 -11.62 -2.86 14.40
C ALA A 68 -11.43 -3.02 12.88
N ASP A 69 -12.36 -3.77 12.30
CA ASP A 69 -12.72 -3.77 10.90
C ASP A 69 -13.27 -2.37 10.64
N ALA A 70 -12.41 -1.44 10.24
CA ALA A 70 -12.87 -0.29 9.48
C ALA A 70 -13.44 -0.91 8.20
N GLY A 71 -14.75 -1.16 8.26
CA GLY A 71 -15.39 -2.08 7.35
C GLY A 71 -15.13 -1.73 5.91
N ASP A 72 -14.93 -2.77 5.12
CA ASP A 72 -15.08 -2.79 3.67
C ASP A 72 -16.40 -2.11 3.18
N GLY A 73 -17.33 -1.86 4.11
CA GLY A 73 -18.71 -1.43 3.90
C GLY A 73 -18.94 -0.01 3.37
N ASP A 74 -17.92 0.85 3.22
CA ASP A 74 -18.13 2.20 2.66
C ASP A 74 -17.09 2.64 1.61
N LEU A 75 -16.21 1.73 1.14
CA LEU A 75 -15.29 2.11 0.05
C LEU A 75 -16.00 2.23 -1.31
N PHE A 76 -17.00 1.38 -1.54
CA PHE A 76 -17.62 1.20 -2.85
C PHE A 76 -18.85 2.08 -3.08
N SER A 77 -19.35 2.73 -2.03
CA SER A 77 -20.39 3.75 -2.06
C SER A 77 -19.84 5.12 -2.47
N ILE A 78 -18.53 5.34 -2.35
CA ILE A 78 -17.87 6.59 -2.70
C ILE A 78 -17.70 6.65 -4.22
N THR A 79 -18.35 7.64 -4.83
CA THR A 79 -18.22 7.95 -6.26
C THR A 79 -17.15 9.01 -6.48
N LEU A 80 -16.27 8.77 -7.44
CA LEU A 80 -15.31 9.76 -7.93
C LEU A 80 -15.85 10.42 -9.21
N PRO A 81 -15.44 11.66 -9.52
CA PRO A 81 -15.75 12.24 -10.83
C PRO A 81 -15.14 11.39 -11.95
N GLY A 82 -15.98 10.90 -12.87
CA GLY A 82 -15.58 10.01 -13.97
C GLY A 82 -15.59 8.50 -13.63
N ASP A 83 -16.15 8.11 -12.48
CA ASP A 83 -16.25 6.70 -12.06
C ASP A 83 -17.22 5.90 -12.97
N ASP A 84 -18.32 6.52 -13.40
CA ASP A 84 -19.35 5.89 -14.24
C ASP A 84 -18.80 5.48 -15.63
N ASP A 85 -18.00 6.35 -16.25
CA ASP A 85 -17.42 6.14 -17.58
C ASP A 85 -16.01 5.54 -17.55
N SER A 86 -15.49 5.20 -16.37
CA SER A 86 -14.10 4.78 -16.18
C SER A 86 -13.06 5.78 -16.74
N THR A 87 -13.36 7.07 -16.62
CA THR A 87 -12.56 8.22 -17.10
C THR A 87 -11.80 8.94 -16.00
N VAL A 88 -11.79 8.41 -14.77
CA VAL A 88 -11.07 9.01 -13.63
C VAL A 88 -9.60 9.26 -13.97
N GLU A 89 -9.16 10.51 -13.80
CA GLU A 89 -7.79 10.94 -14.02
C GLU A 89 -6.85 10.42 -12.93
N ILE A 90 -5.66 9.96 -13.33
CA ILE A 90 -4.70 9.32 -12.43
C ILE A 90 -3.62 10.33 -12.01
N PHE A 91 -3.57 10.65 -10.71
CA PHE A 91 -2.57 11.55 -10.12
C PHE A 91 -1.57 10.85 -9.18
N ASP A 92 -1.38 9.54 -9.33
CA ASP A 92 -0.25 8.82 -8.74
C ASP A 92 0.62 8.21 -9.83
N SER A 93 1.93 8.10 -9.57
CA SER A 93 2.83 7.39 -10.45
C SER A 93 2.66 5.88 -10.28
N CYS A 94 3.00 5.10 -11.31
CA CYS A 94 2.99 3.65 -11.22
C CYS A 94 3.87 3.13 -10.08
N ASP A 95 5.00 3.78 -9.80
CA ASP A 95 5.90 3.39 -8.70
C ASP A 95 5.26 3.62 -7.32
N GLU A 96 4.52 4.71 -7.14
CA GLU A 96 3.76 4.94 -5.90
C GLU A 96 2.62 3.93 -5.74
N LEU A 97 1.89 3.60 -6.82
CA LEU A 97 0.88 2.56 -6.78
C LEU A 97 1.48 1.19 -6.42
N ARG A 98 2.64 0.82 -6.97
CA ARG A 98 3.37 -0.39 -6.57
C ARG A 98 3.74 -0.37 -5.08
N ARG A 99 4.20 0.76 -4.57
CA ARG A 99 4.54 0.91 -3.13
C ARG A 99 3.31 0.71 -2.26
N LYS A 100 2.18 1.33 -2.60
CA LYS A 100 0.90 1.18 -1.88
C LYS A 100 0.40 -0.26 -1.90
N ILE A 101 0.41 -0.92 -3.07
CA ILE A 101 0.02 -2.34 -3.20
C ILE A 101 0.92 -3.23 -2.34
N ASN A 102 2.24 -3.08 -2.47
CA ASN A 102 3.18 -3.91 -1.71
C ASN A 102 3.08 -3.66 -0.19
N ALA A 103 2.85 -2.42 0.25
CA ALA A 103 2.65 -2.11 1.66
C ALA A 103 1.40 -2.80 2.23
N LEU A 104 0.30 -2.78 1.47
CA LEU A 104 -0.94 -3.44 1.86
C LEU A 104 -0.75 -4.97 1.96
N LEU A 105 -0.10 -5.57 0.96
CA LEU A 105 0.19 -7.01 0.95
C LEU A 105 1.16 -7.44 2.06
N ARG A 106 2.14 -6.59 2.41
CA ARG A 106 3.08 -6.86 3.52
C ARG A 106 2.41 -6.83 4.89
N THR A 107 1.36 -6.02 5.05
CA THR A 107 0.59 -5.95 6.29
C THR A 107 -0.18 -7.26 6.54
N GLY A 108 -0.48 -8.02 5.48
CA GLY A 108 -1.13 -9.32 5.57
C GLY A 108 -2.64 -9.27 5.80
N THR A 109 -3.23 -8.07 5.85
CA THR A 109 -4.69 -7.87 6.07
C THR A 109 -5.52 -8.43 4.92
N ILE A 110 -5.00 -8.37 3.69
CA ILE A 110 -5.72 -8.79 2.49
C ILE A 110 -4.84 -9.68 1.60
N THR A 111 -5.45 -10.69 0.99
CA THR A 111 -4.77 -11.55 0.00
C THR A 111 -4.69 -10.85 -1.36
N LYS A 112 -3.72 -11.24 -2.21
CA LYS A 112 -3.63 -10.73 -3.59
C LYS A 112 -4.93 -10.91 -4.37
N ALA A 113 -5.60 -12.05 -4.19
CA ALA A 113 -6.85 -12.37 -4.87
C ALA A 113 -8.01 -11.47 -4.41
N ALA A 114 -8.12 -11.21 -3.10
CA ALA A 114 -9.12 -10.27 -2.59
C ALA A 114 -8.85 -8.84 -3.11
N LEU A 115 -7.59 -8.37 -3.04
CA LEU A 115 -7.23 -7.05 -3.55
C LEU A 115 -7.58 -6.86 -5.04
N MET A 116 -7.37 -7.89 -5.88
CA MET A 116 -7.75 -7.81 -7.30
C MET A 116 -9.26 -7.68 -7.51
N ARG A 117 -10.07 -8.35 -6.69
CA ARG A 117 -11.54 -8.22 -6.74
C ARG A 117 -11.98 -6.84 -6.26
N ASP A 118 -11.39 -6.35 -5.18
CA ASP A 118 -11.75 -5.03 -4.64
C ASP A 118 -11.34 -3.90 -5.58
N MET A 119 -10.15 -3.98 -6.19
CA MET A 119 -9.73 -3.02 -7.23
C MET A 119 -10.68 -3.04 -8.43
N SER A 120 -11.07 -4.23 -8.89
CA SER A 120 -12.00 -4.37 -10.01
C SER A 120 -13.35 -3.74 -9.70
N ARG A 121 -13.93 -4.09 -8.54
CA ARG A 121 -15.23 -3.58 -8.09
C ARG A 121 -15.19 -2.08 -7.80
N ALA A 122 -14.08 -1.57 -7.31
CA ALA A 122 -13.95 -0.14 -7.00
C ALA A 122 -13.84 0.72 -8.26
N ALA A 123 -13.25 0.20 -9.34
CA ALA A 123 -12.86 1.01 -10.49
C ALA A 123 -13.78 0.89 -11.70
N TYR A 124 -14.58 -0.16 -11.76
CA TYR A 124 -15.38 -0.51 -12.93
C TYR A 124 -16.79 -0.93 -12.53
N THR A 125 -17.78 -0.41 -13.26
CA THR A 125 -19.19 -0.78 -13.10
C THR A 125 -19.46 -2.22 -13.54
N ASP A 126 -18.76 -2.72 -14.57
CA ASP A 126 -18.83 -4.10 -15.07
C ASP A 126 -18.00 -5.11 -14.25
N ALA A 127 -17.27 -4.65 -13.23
CA ALA A 127 -16.39 -5.44 -12.36
C ALA A 127 -15.57 -6.54 -13.10
N PRO A 128 -14.76 -6.17 -14.10
CA PRO A 128 -14.03 -7.10 -14.93
C PRO A 128 -12.87 -7.74 -14.16
N ASN A 129 -12.67 -9.03 -14.36
CA ASN A 129 -11.67 -9.77 -13.60
C ASN A 129 -10.24 -9.31 -13.93
N ILE A 130 -9.51 -8.83 -12.93
CA ILE A 130 -8.08 -8.53 -13.04
C ILE A 130 -7.30 -9.84 -12.91
N GLN A 131 -6.53 -10.19 -13.93
CA GLN A 131 -5.78 -11.44 -13.94
C GLN A 131 -4.54 -11.36 -13.03
N SER A 132 -4.22 -12.44 -12.32
CA SER A 132 -3.01 -12.55 -11.48
C SER A 132 -1.72 -12.19 -12.23
N LYS A 133 -1.64 -12.54 -13.53
CA LYS A 133 -0.50 -12.20 -14.39
C LYS A 133 -0.38 -10.69 -14.61
N GLN A 134 -1.49 -9.98 -14.83
CA GLN A 134 -1.47 -8.53 -15.01
C GLN A 134 -0.95 -7.81 -13.76
N LEU A 135 -1.37 -8.27 -12.57
CA LEU A 135 -0.86 -7.74 -11.31
C LEU A 135 0.64 -8.04 -11.15
N ALA A 136 1.07 -9.27 -11.42
CA ALA A 136 2.49 -9.65 -11.33
C ALA A 136 3.37 -8.85 -12.30
N ASP A 137 2.94 -8.70 -13.56
CA ASP A 137 3.62 -7.93 -14.60
C ASP A 137 3.64 -6.43 -14.27
N PHE A 138 2.61 -5.90 -13.60
CA PHE A 138 2.60 -4.51 -13.14
C PHE A 138 3.61 -4.29 -12.00
N LEU A 139 3.66 -5.20 -11.03
CA LEU A 139 4.55 -5.13 -9.86
C LEU A 139 6.03 -5.36 -10.22
N SER A 140 6.34 -6.08 -11.30
CA SER A 140 7.71 -6.34 -11.74
C SER A 140 8.36 -5.18 -12.50
N LYS A 141 7.54 -4.30 -13.09
CA LYS A 141 8.00 -3.11 -13.82
C LYS A 141 8.58 -2.04 -12.88
N LYS A 142 9.34 -1.10 -13.46
CA LYS A 142 9.93 0.05 -12.76
C LYS A 142 9.73 1.32 -13.58
N GLY A 143 9.54 2.44 -12.91
CA GLY A 143 9.39 3.75 -13.52
C GLY A 143 7.98 4.33 -13.37
N ALA A 144 7.91 5.66 -13.40
CA ALA A 144 6.73 6.44 -13.08
C ALA A 144 5.54 6.20 -14.02
N THR A 145 5.78 6.01 -15.33
CA THR A 145 4.72 5.71 -16.33
C THR A 145 4.67 4.24 -16.73
N SER A 146 5.68 3.44 -16.36
CA SER A 146 5.75 2.03 -16.78
C SER A 146 4.53 1.27 -16.29
N GLY A 147 3.68 0.80 -17.18
CA GLY A 147 2.44 0.10 -16.81
C GLY A 147 1.21 0.98 -16.62
N SER A 148 1.26 2.26 -17.00
CA SER A 148 0.10 3.17 -16.97
C SER A 148 -1.07 2.69 -17.84
N THR A 149 -0.76 1.93 -18.91
CA THR A 149 -1.76 1.31 -19.80
C THR A 149 -2.47 0.10 -19.20
N SER A 150 -1.99 -0.42 -18.06
CA SER A 150 -2.57 -1.62 -17.46
C SER A 150 -3.84 -1.27 -16.68
N ARG A 151 -4.82 -2.19 -16.73
CA ARG A 151 -6.04 -2.09 -15.90
C ARG A 151 -5.71 -1.96 -14.41
N VAL A 152 -4.63 -2.62 -13.96
CA VAL A 152 -4.14 -2.58 -12.59
C VAL A 152 -3.76 -1.16 -12.16
N CYS A 153 -3.12 -0.38 -13.03
CA CYS A 153 -2.74 0.99 -12.71
C CYS A 153 -3.97 1.85 -12.41
N TYR A 154 -4.93 1.87 -13.32
CA TYR A 154 -6.19 2.60 -13.13
C TYR A 154 -6.97 2.09 -11.91
N ALA A 155 -7.17 0.78 -11.81
CA ALA A 155 -8.00 0.21 -10.76
C ALA A 155 -7.40 0.37 -9.35
N SER A 156 -6.07 0.26 -9.24
CA SER A 156 -5.39 0.51 -7.97
C SER A 156 -5.47 1.98 -7.54
N TYR A 157 -5.36 2.91 -8.49
CA TYR A 157 -5.51 4.34 -8.19
C TYR A 157 -6.90 4.65 -7.63
N VAL A 158 -7.96 4.23 -8.34
CA VAL A 158 -9.35 4.44 -7.90
C VAL A 158 -9.59 3.82 -6.52
N TYR A 159 -9.13 2.59 -6.31
CA TYR A 159 -9.26 1.91 -5.01
C TYR A 159 -8.58 2.68 -3.87
N PHE A 160 -7.33 3.12 -4.04
CA PHE A 160 -6.62 3.86 -2.99
C PHE A 160 -7.18 5.27 -2.78
N GLU A 161 -7.74 5.88 -3.81
CA GLU A 161 -8.36 7.20 -3.71
C GLU A 161 -9.69 7.13 -2.96
N LYS A 162 -10.55 6.15 -3.27
CA LYS A 162 -11.76 5.86 -2.50
C LYS A 162 -11.43 5.51 -1.06
N LYS A 163 -10.40 4.66 -0.85
CA LYS A 163 -9.91 4.33 0.50
C LYS A 163 -9.47 5.56 1.29
N ARG A 164 -8.78 6.50 0.66
CA ARG A 164 -8.37 7.76 1.31
C ARG A 164 -9.57 8.61 1.70
N ILE A 165 -10.56 8.74 0.84
CA ILE A 165 -11.79 9.51 1.11
C ILE A 165 -12.54 8.87 2.28
N ALA A 166 -12.71 7.55 2.28
CA ALA A 166 -13.31 6.80 3.38
C ALA A 166 -12.57 7.02 4.71
N GLU A 167 -11.24 7.06 4.67
CA GLU A 167 -10.40 7.32 5.86
C GLU A 167 -10.28 8.80 6.22
N GLY A 168 -10.86 9.73 5.45
CA GLY A 168 -10.77 11.17 5.68
C GLY A 168 -9.36 11.75 5.58
N LYS A 169 -8.43 11.06 4.90
CA LYS A 169 -7.02 11.48 4.85
C LYS A 169 -6.78 12.58 3.83
N ALA A 170 -5.88 13.51 4.15
CA ALA A 170 -5.43 14.55 3.23
C ALA A 170 -4.70 13.96 2.01
N LYS A 171 -4.61 14.76 0.93
CA LYS A 171 -3.84 14.38 -0.26
C LYS A 171 -2.35 14.21 0.10
N SER A 172 -1.72 13.16 -0.42
CA SER A 172 -0.28 12.93 -0.26
C SER A 172 0.54 14.01 -0.96
N LYS A 173 1.77 14.26 -0.50
CA LYS A 173 2.71 15.16 -1.19
C LYS A 173 2.89 14.76 -2.66
N HIS A 174 3.10 13.47 -2.92
CA HIS A 174 3.25 12.94 -4.29
C HIS A 174 2.10 13.32 -5.20
N ARG A 175 0.86 13.27 -4.71
CA ARG A 175 -0.30 13.64 -5.52
C ARG A 175 -0.36 15.12 -5.82
N ARG A 176 0.01 15.97 -4.85
CA ARG A 176 0.10 17.43 -5.08
C ARG A 176 1.17 17.75 -6.12
N ASP A 177 2.30 17.05 -6.07
CA ASP A 177 3.38 17.19 -7.04
C ASP A 177 2.96 16.67 -8.43
N MET A 178 2.22 15.57 -8.50
CA MET A 178 1.64 15.04 -9.74
C MET A 178 0.58 15.98 -10.33
N GLU A 179 -0.35 16.48 -9.51
CA GLU A 179 -1.33 17.50 -9.92
C GLU A 179 -0.59 18.70 -10.50
N ALA A 180 0.37 19.29 -9.78
CA ALA A 180 1.15 20.42 -10.28
C ALA A 180 1.89 20.18 -11.60
N ARG A 181 2.28 18.92 -11.89
CA ARG A 181 3.01 18.57 -13.12
C ARG A 181 2.11 18.18 -14.28
N TRP A 182 0.96 17.58 -14.00
CA TRP A 182 0.08 16.93 -14.98
C TRP A 182 -1.32 17.58 -15.10
N ASP A 183 -1.63 18.64 -14.35
CA ASP A 183 -2.93 19.33 -14.36
C ASP A 183 -3.39 19.69 -15.78
N GLY A 184 -2.45 20.20 -16.60
CA GLY A 184 -2.74 20.59 -17.99
C GLY A 184 -2.87 19.41 -18.98
N GLN A 185 -2.62 18.17 -18.57
CA GLN A 185 -2.61 16.98 -19.42
C GLN A 185 -3.67 15.93 -19.04
N GLY A 186 -4.48 16.18 -18.01
CA GLY A 186 -5.50 15.24 -17.53
C GLY A 186 -4.92 14.04 -16.76
N GLY A 187 -3.80 14.25 -16.07
CA GLY A 187 -3.14 13.21 -15.27
C GLY A 187 -2.23 12.27 -16.07
N LEU A 188 -1.87 11.14 -15.45
CA LEU A 188 -0.95 10.15 -16.03
C LEU A 188 -1.57 9.51 -17.29
N PRO A 189 -0.86 9.51 -18.45
CA PRO A 189 -1.42 9.03 -19.70
C PRO A 189 -1.65 7.52 -19.65
N ARG A 190 -2.89 7.12 -19.94
CA ARG A 190 -3.31 5.72 -20.01
C ARG A 190 -3.00 5.05 -21.34
N ARG A 191 -2.56 5.82 -22.35
CA ARG A 191 -2.05 5.32 -23.62
C ARG A 191 -0.53 5.51 -23.66
N ARG A 192 0.19 4.50 -24.13
CA ARG A 192 1.65 4.61 -24.29
C ARG A 192 1.96 5.43 -25.52
N GLU A 193 2.64 6.56 -25.33
CA GLU A 193 3.34 7.24 -26.42
C GLU A 193 4.67 6.55 -26.63
N GLU A 194 4.81 5.85 -27.76
CA GLU A 194 5.98 5.02 -28.04
C GLU A 194 7.13 5.78 -28.71
N LYS A 195 6.84 6.97 -29.26
CA LYS A 195 7.77 7.75 -30.05
C LYS A 195 7.64 9.22 -29.66
N TYR A 196 8.79 9.85 -29.44
CA TYR A 196 8.89 11.29 -29.19
C TYR A 196 9.66 11.92 -30.35
N TRP A 197 9.16 13.06 -30.83
CA TRP A 197 9.90 13.86 -31.80
C TRP A 197 10.76 14.87 -31.03
N CYS A 198 12.06 14.95 -31.35
CA CYS A 198 12.99 15.91 -30.75
C CYS A 198 13.86 16.56 -31.84
N ALA A 199 14.37 17.74 -31.54
CA ALA A 199 15.30 18.43 -32.43
C ALA A 199 16.61 17.63 -32.55
N ALA A 200 17.29 17.75 -33.71
CA ALA A 200 18.57 17.07 -33.91
C ALA A 200 19.60 17.58 -32.89
N GLY A 201 20.15 16.66 -32.08
CA GLY A 201 21.09 16.98 -31.00
C GLY A 201 20.45 17.08 -29.62
N ASP A 202 19.13 17.13 -29.51
CA ASP A 202 18.44 17.07 -28.23
C ASP A 202 18.29 15.63 -27.70
N GLN A 203 18.19 15.49 -26.39
CA GLN A 203 17.90 14.24 -25.71
C GLN A 203 16.54 14.30 -25.02
N ILE A 204 15.75 13.25 -25.21
CA ILE A 204 14.50 13.06 -24.46
C ILE A 204 14.83 12.49 -23.08
N VAL A 205 14.44 13.21 -22.03
CA VAL A 205 14.57 12.77 -20.64
C VAL A 205 13.20 12.72 -19.96
N GLN A 206 13.00 11.70 -19.14
CA GLN A 206 11.81 11.54 -18.31
C GLN A 206 12.15 11.88 -16.85
N ASP A 207 11.33 12.72 -16.22
CA ASP A 207 11.47 13.04 -14.80
C ASP A 207 10.93 11.93 -13.88
N ALA A 208 11.13 12.07 -12.57
CA ALA A 208 10.67 11.11 -11.57
C ALA A 208 9.12 11.01 -11.47
N LEU A 209 8.40 12.00 -11.98
CA LEU A 209 6.93 12.05 -12.03
C LEU A 209 6.39 11.54 -13.38
N GLY A 210 7.29 11.16 -14.30
CA GLY A 210 6.95 10.58 -15.57
C GLY A 210 6.80 11.56 -16.73
N SER A 211 6.96 12.86 -16.50
CA SER A 211 6.85 13.90 -17.53
C SER A 211 8.10 13.88 -18.41
N VAL A 212 7.88 13.98 -19.71
CA VAL A 212 8.92 13.87 -20.74
C VAL A 212 9.26 15.26 -21.26
N ARG A 213 10.55 15.58 -21.35
CA ARG A 213 11.04 16.84 -21.93
C ARG A 213 12.26 16.61 -22.81
N SER A 214 12.37 17.42 -23.86
CA SER A 214 13.59 17.55 -24.67
C SER A 214 14.58 18.44 -23.93
N ILE A 215 15.82 18.00 -23.77
CA ILE A 215 16.93 18.82 -23.29
C ILE A 215 18.00 18.93 -24.37
N PRO A 216 18.63 20.10 -24.57
CA PRO A 216 19.75 20.22 -25.50
C PRO A 216 20.87 19.25 -25.11
N GLY A 217 21.24 18.34 -26.00
CA GLY A 217 22.40 17.49 -25.81
C GLY A 217 23.65 18.36 -25.91
N GLY A 218 24.41 18.45 -24.82
CA GLY A 218 25.66 19.20 -24.82
C GLY A 218 26.55 18.74 -25.96
N ARG A 219 27.01 19.68 -26.81
CA ARG A 219 28.03 19.42 -27.82
C ARG A 219 29.26 18.86 -27.11
N ARG A 220 29.62 17.62 -27.41
CA ARG A 220 30.97 17.10 -27.11
C ARG A 220 31.96 17.70 -28.08
#